data_AF-A0A8B6DDX7-F1
#
_entry.id   AF-A0A8B6DDX7-F1
#
_cell.length_a   1.000
_cell.length_b   1.000
_cell.length_c   1.000
_cell.angle_alpha   90.00
_cell.angle_beta   90.00
_cell.angle_gamma   90.00
#
_symmetry.space_group_name_H-M   'P 1'
#
loop_
_entity.id
_entity.type
_entity.pdbx_description
1 polymer ?
#
loop_
_entity_poly.entity_id
_entity_poly.type
_entity_poly.pdbx_seq_one_letter_code
_entity_poly.pdbx_strand_id
1 'polypeptide(L)'
;MEGVRQWPMLPGGGKDLRKTKRYENWHLEYYGRLAAGRDSQEASSKYICVDHQAQYREGGSANQNGKLLFAVVARCGSLPCPPYYNNAPITCVVCSR
;
A
#
# COMPACT_ATOMS: atom_id res chain seq x y z
N MET A 1 -11.27 13.84 -21.14
CA MET A 1 -10.28 14.89 -20.80
C MET A 1 -10.13 14.83 -19.29
N GLU A 2 -9.29 13.90 -18.84
CA GLU A 2 -7.96 14.19 -18.27
C GLU A 2 -8.05 14.46 -16.76
N GLY A 3 -7.48 13.57 -15.95
CA GLY A 3 -7.45 13.80 -14.51
C GLY A 3 -7.18 12.60 -13.60
N VAL A 4 -6.74 11.45 -14.12
CA VAL A 4 -6.14 10.41 -13.28
C VAL A 4 -4.75 10.91 -12.88
N ARG A 5 -4.70 11.78 -11.86
CA ARG A 5 -3.46 12.37 -11.34
C ARG A 5 -2.64 11.29 -10.62
N GLN A 6 -1.91 10.55 -11.45
CA GLN A 6 -0.45 10.44 -11.39
C GLN A 6 0.13 10.42 -9.98
N TRP A 7 0.33 9.20 -9.44
CA TRP A 7 1.29 8.97 -8.38
C TRP A 7 2.68 9.44 -8.85
N PRO A 8 3.53 10.05 -7.98
CA PRO A 8 4.91 10.36 -8.34
C PRO A 8 5.56 9.09 -8.85
N MET A 9 5.95 9.16 -10.12
CA MET A 9 6.53 8.09 -10.88
C MET A 9 7.73 7.55 -10.09
N LEU A 10 7.67 6.27 -9.70
CA LEU A 10 8.90 5.56 -9.38
C LEU A 10 9.80 5.67 -10.62
N PRO A 11 11.09 6.06 -10.49
CA PRO A 11 11.97 6.23 -11.63
C PRO A 11 12.20 4.86 -12.27
N GLY A 12 11.47 4.62 -13.34
CA GLY A 12 11.39 3.33 -14.03
C GLY A 12 10.04 3.22 -14.68
N GLY A 13 9.96 3.57 -15.95
CA GLY A 13 8.72 3.71 -16.72
C GLY A 13 7.76 2.51 -16.67
N GLY A 14 6.48 2.83 -16.84
CA GLY A 14 5.60 2.11 -17.76
C GLY A 14 5.35 0.62 -17.54
N LYS A 15 5.25 0.13 -16.30
CA LYS A 15 4.56 -1.15 -16.05
C LYS A 15 3.12 -0.87 -15.63
N ASP A 16 2.20 -1.27 -16.51
CA ASP A 16 0.80 -1.46 -16.20
C ASP A 16 0.68 -2.20 -14.86
N LEU A 17 0.03 -1.58 -13.86
CA LEU A 17 -0.19 -2.16 -12.54
C LEU A 17 -1.06 -3.44 -12.59
N ARG A 18 -1.69 -3.74 -13.73
CA ARG A 18 -2.32 -5.05 -14.00
C ARG A 18 -1.30 -6.18 -14.21
N LYS A 19 -0.01 -5.86 -14.35
CA LYS A 19 1.10 -6.82 -14.42
C LYS A 19 1.73 -7.07 -13.05
N THR A 20 0.92 -7.25 -12.00
CA THR A 20 1.45 -7.86 -10.76
C THR A 20 1.87 -9.30 -11.08
N LYS A 21 3.04 -9.70 -10.58
CA LYS A 21 3.53 -11.09 -10.71
C LYS A 21 2.56 -12.00 -9.95
N ARG A 22 1.66 -12.67 -10.67
CA ARG A 22 0.72 -13.66 -10.13
C ARG A 22 1.41 -15.01 -10.05
N TYR A 23 1.03 -15.81 -9.05
CA TYR A 23 1.29 -17.24 -9.08
C TYR A 23 0.35 -17.90 -10.10
N GLU A 24 0.79 -18.97 -10.75
CA GLU A 24 -0.04 -19.69 -11.73
C GLU A 24 -1.33 -20.20 -11.07
N ASN A 25 -2.48 -20.02 -11.74
CA ASN A 25 -3.82 -20.36 -11.22
C ASN A 25 -4.31 -19.52 -10.03
N TRP A 26 -3.86 -18.27 -9.88
CA TRP A 26 -4.40 -17.31 -8.91
C TRP A 26 -5.00 -16.09 -9.58
N HIS A 27 -6.15 -15.65 -9.07
CA HIS A 27 -6.84 -14.44 -9.48
C HIS A 27 -6.40 -13.26 -8.61
N LEU A 28 -6.09 -12.13 -9.25
CA LEU A 28 -5.81 -10.88 -8.54
C LEU A 28 -7.13 -10.31 -8.04
N GLU A 29 -7.26 -10.15 -6.72
CA GLU A 29 -8.41 -9.48 -6.12
C GLU A 29 -8.18 -7.96 -6.12
N TYR A 30 -7.09 -7.53 -5.47
CA TYR A 30 -6.71 -6.13 -5.45
C TYR A 30 -5.22 -5.94 -5.14
N TYR A 31 -4.74 -4.74 -5.41
CA TYR A 31 -3.42 -4.27 -5.01
C TYR A 31 -3.57 -2.97 -4.22
N GLY A 32 -2.55 -2.66 -3.43
CA GLY A 32 -2.68 -1.62 -2.42
C GLY A 32 -1.38 -1.20 -1.77
N ARG A 33 -1.51 -0.54 -0.63
CA ARG A 33 -0.39 -0.16 0.24
C ARG A 33 -0.48 -0.91 1.56
N LEU A 34 0.67 -1.28 2.10
CA LEU A 34 0.75 -1.88 3.41
C LEU A 34 0.49 -0.82 4.49
N ALA A 35 -0.35 -1.15 5.46
CA ALA A 35 -0.63 -0.31 6.60
C ALA A 35 -0.51 -1.09 7.92
N ALA A 36 -0.18 -0.38 8.99
CA ALA A 36 -0.09 -0.93 10.34
C ALA A 36 -0.48 0.13 11.39
N GLY A 37 -0.51 -0.27 12.66
CA GLY A 37 -0.57 0.69 13.75
C GLY A 37 0.69 1.56 13.82
N ARG A 38 0.60 2.68 14.54
CA ARG A 38 1.77 3.51 14.84
C ARG A 38 2.72 2.77 15.79
N ASP A 39 3.99 3.14 15.82
CA ASP A 39 5.03 2.58 16.68
C ASP A 39 4.65 2.53 18.17
N SER A 40 3.87 3.50 18.64
CA SER A 40 3.33 3.54 20.01
C SER A 40 2.12 2.64 20.27
N GLN A 41 1.61 1.92 19.27
CA GLN A 41 0.41 1.09 19.36
C GLN A 41 0.79 -0.40 19.30
N GLU A 42 0.04 -1.25 19.99
CA GLU A 42 0.23 -2.72 19.96
C GLU A 42 0.14 -3.32 18.54
N ALA A 43 -0.58 -2.64 17.64
CA ALA A 43 -0.76 -3.05 16.25
C ALA A 43 0.40 -2.61 15.32
N SER A 44 1.50 -2.06 15.85
CA SER A 44 2.67 -1.63 15.07
C SER A 44 3.31 -2.75 14.24
N SER A 45 3.19 -3.99 14.70
CA SER A 45 3.69 -5.19 14.03
C SER A 45 2.61 -5.96 13.24
N LYS A 46 1.38 -5.44 13.17
CA LYS A 46 0.25 -6.07 12.50
C LYS A 46 0.00 -5.36 11.17
N TYR A 47 0.36 -6.03 10.10
CA TYR A 47 0.29 -5.50 8.75
C TYR A 47 -0.97 -5.94 8.02
N ILE A 48 -1.65 -4.99 7.39
CA ILE A 48 -2.78 -5.25 6.50
C ILE A 48 -2.55 -4.61 5.13
N CYS A 49 -3.13 -5.21 4.09
CA CYS A 49 -3.14 -4.63 2.75
C CYS A 49 -4.37 -3.75 2.59
N VAL A 50 -4.17 -2.45 2.36
CA VAL A 50 -5.27 -1.49 2.12
C VAL A 50 -5.36 -1.24 0.62
N ASP A 51 -6.55 -1.47 0.05
CA ASP A 51 -6.81 -1.28 -1.37
C ASP A 51 -6.37 0.11 -1.86
N HIS A 52 -5.76 0.16 -3.04
CA HIS A 52 -5.41 1.42 -3.69
C HIS A 52 -6.60 2.34 -3.97
N GLN A 53 -7.82 1.79 -4.10
CA GLN A 53 -9.08 2.53 -4.25
C GLN A 53 -9.89 2.58 -2.97
N ALA A 54 -9.25 2.45 -1.80
CA ALA A 54 -9.96 2.58 -0.52
C ALA A 54 -10.85 3.83 -0.50
N GLN A 55 -12.15 3.60 -0.32
CA GLN A 55 -13.15 4.64 -0.38
C GLN A 55 -13.45 5.19 1.00
N TYR A 56 -13.82 6.46 1.03
CA TYR A 56 -14.39 7.08 2.22
C TYR A 56 -15.76 6.47 2.51
N ARG A 57 -16.04 6.21 3.80
CA ARG A 57 -17.35 5.83 4.30
C ARG A 57 -17.97 7.03 5.00
N GLU A 58 -19.19 7.42 4.61
CA GLU A 58 -19.94 8.49 5.28
C GLU A 58 -20.04 8.26 6.79
N GLY A 59 -19.83 9.33 7.57
CA GLY A 59 -19.75 9.27 9.03
C GLY A 59 -18.41 8.76 9.58
N GLY A 60 -17.46 8.38 8.72
CA GLY A 60 -16.15 7.86 9.10
C GLY A 60 -15.03 8.90 9.25
N SER A 61 -15.33 10.20 9.09
CA SER A 61 -14.34 11.29 9.16
C SER A 61 -14.05 11.78 10.58
N ALA A 62 -14.87 11.40 11.56
CA ALA A 62 -14.66 11.79 12.94
C ALA A 62 -13.37 11.17 13.50
N ASN A 63 -12.48 11.99 14.06
CA ASN A 63 -11.31 11.49 14.76
C ASN A 63 -11.71 11.00 16.16
N GLN A 64 -11.83 9.69 16.30
CA GLN A 64 -12.18 9.03 17.57
C GLN A 64 -10.95 8.42 18.26
N ASN A 65 -9.73 8.66 17.75
CA ASN A 65 -8.50 8.02 18.21
C ASN A 65 -8.64 6.48 18.36
N GLY A 66 -9.39 5.85 17.45
CA GLY A 66 -9.63 4.41 17.43
C GLY A 66 -8.44 3.62 16.90
N LYS A 67 -8.70 2.51 16.19
CA LYS A 67 -7.65 1.77 15.47
C LYS A 67 -7.27 2.52 14.19
N LEU A 68 -6.15 3.22 14.24
CA LEU A 68 -5.63 4.00 13.13
C LEU A 68 -4.73 3.15 12.23
N LEU A 69 -4.78 3.44 10.93
CA LEU A 69 -3.95 2.79 9.91
C LEU A 69 -2.95 3.79 9.35
N PHE A 70 -1.67 3.53 9.57
CA PHE A 70 -0.56 4.32 9.05
C PHE A 70 0.12 3.58 7.91
N ALA A 71 0.45 4.28 6.83
CA ALA A 71 1.19 3.70 5.72
C ALA A 71 2.57 3.24 6.19
N VAL A 72 2.94 2.02 5.82
CA VAL A 72 4.28 1.48 6.05
C VAL A 72 5.20 2.02 4.96
N VAL A 73 6.31 2.62 5.36
CA VAL A 73 7.30 3.19 4.45
C VAL A 73 8.61 2.44 4.52
N ALA A 74 9.27 2.28 3.38
CA ALA A 74 10.61 1.72 3.31
C ALA A 74 11.63 2.69 3.95
N ARG A 75 12.61 2.12 4.65
CA ARG A 75 13.79 2.84 5.13
C ARG A 75 15.04 2.13 4.63
N CYS A 76 15.86 2.83 3.85
CA CYS A 76 17.13 2.28 3.38
C CYS A 76 18.09 2.08 4.57
N GLY A 77 18.92 1.04 4.50
CA GLY A 77 19.75 0.58 5.61
C GLY A 77 19.15 -0.67 6.25
N SER A 78 17.94 -0.56 6.81
CA SER A 78 17.17 -1.74 7.26
C SER A 78 16.65 -2.57 6.09
N LEU A 79 16.28 -1.91 4.98
CA LEU A 79 15.95 -2.55 3.72
C LEU A 79 17.03 -2.27 2.66
N PRO A 80 17.30 -3.22 1.76
CA PRO A 80 18.16 -2.98 0.61
C PRO A 80 17.51 -2.00 -0.37
N CYS A 81 18.27 -1.03 -0.82
CA CYS A 81 17.84 -0.06 -1.82
C CYS A 81 18.85 -0.10 -2.97
N PRO A 82 18.49 -0.58 -4.18
CA PRO A 82 17.17 -1.08 -4.67
C PRO A 82 16.79 -2.51 -4.21
N PRO A 83 15.52 -2.98 -4.35
CA PRO A 83 14.40 -2.42 -5.13
C PRO A 83 13.50 -1.44 -4.38
N TYR A 84 13.71 -1.27 -3.07
CA TYR A 84 12.96 -0.30 -2.28
C TYR A 84 13.53 1.11 -2.46
N TYR A 85 12.66 2.10 -2.29
CA TYR A 85 13.03 3.51 -2.34
C TYR A 85 12.84 4.12 -0.95
N ASN A 86 13.84 4.87 -0.48
CA ASN A 86 13.77 5.47 0.84
C ASN A 86 12.51 6.33 0.99
N ASN A 87 11.79 6.16 2.11
CA ASN A 87 10.54 6.86 2.43
C ASN A 87 9.37 6.59 1.48
N ALA A 88 9.48 5.61 0.57
CA ALA A 88 8.36 5.22 -0.28
C ALA A 88 7.42 4.26 0.46
N PRO A 89 6.09 4.39 0.32
CA PRO A 89 5.15 3.40 0.84
C PRO A 89 5.39 2.01 0.25
N ILE A 90 5.29 0.99 1.09
CA ILE A 90 5.37 -0.41 0.66
C ILE A 90 4.04 -0.81 -0.02
N THR A 91 4.14 -1.40 -1.20
CA THR A 91 2.98 -1.93 -1.94
C THR A 91 2.67 -3.36 -1.55
N CYS A 92 1.40 -3.75 -1.64
CA CYS A 92 0.93 -5.11 -1.38
C CYS A 92 -0.02 -5.58 -2.49
N VAL A 93 -0.19 -6.90 -2.60
CA VAL A 93 -1.11 -7.55 -3.54
C VAL A 93 -1.83 -8.69 -2.83
N VAL A 94 -3.14 -8.81 -3.07
CA VAL A 94 -3.96 -9.89 -2.54
C VAL A 94 -4.48 -10.70 -3.73
N CYS A 95 -4.26 -12.01 -3.67
CA CYS A 95 -4.71 -12.96 -4.66
C CYS A 95 -5.56 -14.04 -4.00
N SER A 96 -6.50 -14.58 -4.76
CA SER A 96 -7.33 -15.74 -4.41
C SER A 96 -7.10 -16.86 -5.43
N ARG A 97 -7.56 -18.08 -5.12
CA ARG A 97 -7.53 -19.24 -6.02
C ARG A 97 -8.93 -19.56 -6.51
#